data_AF-A0A8F4FUK3-F1
#
_entry.id   AF-A0A8F4FUK3-F1
#
_cell.length_a   1.000
_cell.length_b   1.000
_cell.length_c   1.000
_cell.angle_alpha   90.00
_cell.angle_beta   90.00
_cell.angle_gamma   90.00
#
_symmetry.space_group_name_H-M   'P 1'
#
loop_
_entity.id
_entity.type
_entity.pdbx_description
1 polymer ?
#
loop_
_entity_poly.entity_id
_entity_poly.type
_entity_poly.pdbx_seq_one_letter_code
_entity_poly.pdbx_strand_id
1 'polypeptide(L)'
;MTDPLDLAGRPVPPWAERRVVVIEGGSSLPYVPSDWTGALVSVEAGEVDLACTHGGRRRFSAGALLPLEILPLEAIENPGIDPLVLVSIRRRTPTS
;
A
#
# COMPACT_ATOMS: atom_id res chain seq x y z
N MET A 1 16.37 -16.86 -5.95
CA MET A 1 15.67 -16.01 -4.96
C MET A 1 15.39 -14.71 -5.69
N THR A 2 14.13 -14.38 -5.95
CA THR A 2 13.77 -13.17 -6.69
C THR A 2 13.71 -12.02 -5.71
N ASP A 3 14.40 -10.92 -6.00
CA ASP A 3 14.31 -9.72 -5.16
C ASP A 3 12.85 -9.22 -5.12
N PRO A 4 12.37 -8.71 -3.97
CA PRO A 4 11.06 -8.09 -3.88
C PRO A 4 10.89 -6.98 -4.92
N LEU A 5 9.66 -6.78 -5.37
CA LEU A 5 9.36 -5.73 -6.33
C LEU A 5 9.51 -4.35 -5.67
N ASP A 6 10.63 -3.69 -5.94
CA ASP A 6 10.87 -2.30 -5.54
C ASP A 6 10.15 -1.32 -6.47
N LEU A 7 9.05 -0.74 -5.98
CA LEU A 7 8.28 0.30 -6.69
C LEU A 7 8.81 1.71 -6.40
N ALA A 8 9.64 1.88 -5.36
CA ALA A 8 10.19 3.16 -4.96
C ALA A 8 11.41 3.56 -5.81
N GLY A 9 12.36 2.64 -6.00
CA GLY A 9 13.67 2.90 -6.61
C GLY A 9 13.69 2.88 -8.13
N ARG A 10 12.60 2.44 -8.78
CA ARG A 10 12.53 2.38 -10.26
C ARG A 10 11.92 3.65 -10.87
N PRO A 11 12.37 4.09 -12.05
CA PRO A 11 11.67 5.12 -12.82
C PRO A 11 10.23 4.70 -13.11
N VAL A 12 9.28 5.62 -12.91
CA VAL A 12 7.87 5.35 -13.17
C VAL A 12 7.62 5.44 -14.67
N PRO A 13 7.08 4.40 -15.32
CA PRO A 13 6.74 4.47 -16.74
C PRO A 13 5.75 5.60 -17.06
N PRO A 14 5.76 6.18 -18.28
CA PRO A 14 4.86 7.28 -18.65
C PRO A 14 3.37 6.96 -18.54
N TRP A 15 3.00 5.68 -18.63
CA TRP A 15 1.61 5.22 -18.48
C TRP A 15 1.20 5.00 -17.03
N ALA A 16 2.11 5.14 -16.06
CA ALA A 16 1.86 4.90 -14.65
C ALA A 16 1.99 6.18 -13.82
N GLU A 17 1.27 6.23 -12.72
CA GLU A 17 1.47 7.18 -11.65
C GLU A 17 1.85 6.43 -10.37
N ARG A 18 2.70 7.04 -9.56
CA ARG A 18 3.17 6.50 -8.27
C ARG A 18 2.73 7.41 -7.14
N ARG A 19 2.25 6.82 -6.05
CA ARG A 19 2.00 7.49 -4.78
C ARG A 19 2.81 6.81 -3.69
N VAL A 20 3.42 7.60 -2.83
CA VAL A 20 4.09 7.12 -1.60
C VAL A 20 3.23 7.53 -0.42
N VAL A 21 2.96 6.59 0.47
CA VAL A 21 2.22 6.81 1.70
C VAL A 21 3.11 6.36 2.85
N VAL A 22 3.35 7.27 3.79
CA VAL A 22 4.11 7.01 5.00
C VAL A 22 3.15 7.06 6.18
N ILE A 23 3.15 6.02 7.02
CA ILE A 23 2.35 5.92 8.23
C ILE A 23 3.31 5.81 9.41
N GLU A 24 3.28 6.79 10.30
CA GLU A 24 4.13 6.81 11.49
C GLU A 24 3.87 5.60 12.40
N GLY A 25 4.84 5.26 13.24
CA GLY A 25 4.74 4.16 14.21
C GLY A 25 3.47 4.28 15.07
N GLY A 26 2.77 3.16 15.25
CA GLY A 26 1.53 3.08 16.03
C GLY A 26 0.34 3.85 15.45
N SER A 27 0.49 4.49 14.29
CA SER A 27 -0.56 5.27 13.65
C SER A 27 -1.37 4.44 12.65
N SER A 28 -2.52 4.97 12.25
CA SER A 28 -3.38 4.35 11.25
C SER A 28 -3.82 5.36 10.18
N LEU A 29 -4.08 4.83 9.00
CA LEU A 29 -4.72 5.52 7.90
C LEU A 29 -6.12 4.92 7.70
N PRO A 30 -7.20 5.73 7.86
CA PRO A 30 -8.54 5.29 7.51
C PRO A 30 -8.61 4.83 6.05
N TYR A 31 -9.27 3.70 5.79
CA TYR A 31 -9.38 3.18 4.44
C TYR A 31 -10.47 3.90 3.64
N VAL A 32 -10.08 4.57 2.57
CA VAL A 32 -10.98 5.16 1.58
C VAL A 32 -10.80 4.42 0.25
N PRO A 33 -11.80 3.67 -0.26
CA PRO A 33 -11.62 2.83 -1.45
C PRO A 33 -11.09 3.57 -2.69
N SER A 34 -11.56 4.80 -2.93
CA SER A 34 -11.17 5.61 -4.09
C SER A 34 -9.69 5.99 -4.11
N ASP A 35 -9.01 5.98 -2.96
CA ASP A 35 -7.58 6.27 -2.87
C ASP A 35 -6.72 5.17 -3.48
N TRP A 36 -7.29 3.98 -3.64
CA TRP A 36 -6.59 2.75 -4.04
C TRP A 36 -7.11 2.13 -5.34
N THR A 37 -8.15 2.71 -5.95
CA THR A 37 -8.72 2.24 -7.22
C THR A 37 -7.64 2.12 -8.31
N GLY A 38 -7.57 0.93 -8.91
CA GLY A 38 -6.62 0.57 -9.95
C GLY A 38 -5.17 0.46 -9.49
N ALA A 39 -4.90 0.52 -8.20
CA ALA A 39 -3.56 0.56 -7.64
C ALA A 39 -3.07 -0.80 -7.14
N LEU A 40 -1.83 -1.13 -7.48
CA LEU A 40 -1.07 -2.19 -6.84
C LEU A 40 -0.14 -1.55 -5.80
N VAL A 41 -0.16 -2.06 -4.57
CA VAL A 41 0.58 -1.49 -3.45
C VAL A 41 1.69 -2.44 -3.01
N SER A 42 2.92 -1.93 -2.89
CA SER A 42 4.05 -2.61 -2.27
C SER A 42 4.27 -2.09 -0.86
N VAL A 43 4.58 -2.98 0.07
CA VAL A 43 5.15 -2.62 1.38
C VAL A 43 6.65 -2.50 1.20
N GLU A 44 7.18 -1.28 1.15
CA GLU A 44 8.62 -1.06 0.91
C GLU A 44 9.43 -1.11 2.21
N ALA A 45 8.83 -0.71 3.34
CA ALA A 45 9.48 -0.76 4.65
C ALA A 45 8.46 -0.95 5.77
N GLY A 46 8.86 -1.68 6.82
CA GLY A 46 8.04 -1.94 8.00
C GLY A 46 7.06 -3.10 7.81
N GLU A 47 6.06 -3.14 8.68
CA GLU A 47 4.96 -4.10 8.64
C GLU A 47 3.63 -3.34 8.64
N VAL A 48 2.62 -3.93 8.02
CA VAL A 48 1.27 -3.37 7.94
C VAL A 48 0.26 -4.37 8.48
N ASP A 49 -0.63 -3.89 9.34
CA ASP A 49 -1.85 -4.57 9.73
C ASP A 49 -3.02 -4.03 8.89
N LEU A 50 -3.63 -4.90 8.10
CA LEU A 50 -4.87 -4.61 7.39
C LEU A 50 -6.05 -5.03 8.27
N ALA A 51 -6.83 -4.05 8.74
CA ALA A 51 -8.05 -4.28 9.48
C ALA A 51 -9.24 -4.40 8.50
N CYS A 52 -9.92 -5.54 8.51
CA CYS A 52 -11.08 -5.82 7.67
C CYS A 52 -12.39 -5.44 8.38
N THR A 53 -13.39 -5.02 7.61
CA THR A 53 -14.72 -4.60 8.10
C THR A 53 -15.47 -5.68 8.89
N HIS A 54 -15.07 -6.94 8.78
CA HIS A 54 -15.64 -8.08 9.50
C HIS A 54 -14.82 -8.46 10.76
N GLY A 55 -13.98 -7.55 11.26
CA GLY A 55 -13.18 -7.71 12.49
C GLY A 55 -11.90 -8.54 12.35
N GLY A 56 -11.60 -9.04 11.15
CA GLY A 56 -10.35 -9.76 10.88
C GLY A 56 -9.17 -8.81 10.69
N ARG A 57 -7.99 -9.20 11.18
CA ARG A 57 -6.73 -8.48 10.94
C ARG A 57 -5.72 -9.40 10.26
N ARG A 58 -4.96 -8.88 9.29
CA ARG A 58 -3.87 -9.61 8.63
C ARG A 58 -2.63 -8.75 8.53
N ARG A 59 -1.49 -9.33 8.91
CA ARG A 59 -0.19 -8.67 8.89
C ARG A 59 0.60 -9.04 7.65
N PHE A 60 1.27 -8.05 7.06
CA PHE A 60 2.19 -8.23 5.95
C PHE A 60 3.46 -7.43 6.20
N SER A 61 4.61 -7.99 5.84
CA SER A 61 5.92 -7.35 6.00
C SER A 61 6.40 -6.77 4.67
N ALA A 62 7.52 -6.03 4.71
CA ALA A 62 8.18 -5.50 3.53
C ALA A 62 8.38 -6.56 2.42
N GLY A 63 8.17 -6.14 1.17
CA GLY A 63 8.15 -6.98 -0.02
C GLY A 63 6.79 -7.57 -0.39
N ALA A 64 5.77 -7.41 0.46
CA ALA A 64 4.40 -7.83 0.12
C ALA A 64 3.78 -6.93 -0.96
N LEU A 65 3.07 -7.55 -1.92
CA LEU A 65 2.25 -6.87 -2.92
C LEU A 65 0.77 -7.07 -2.63
N LEU A 66 0.05 -5.98 -2.46
CA LEU A 66 -1.30 -5.94 -1.91
C LEU A 66 -2.25 -5.21 -2.87
N PRO A 67 -3.31 -5.87 -3.37
CA PRO A 67 -4.35 -5.21 -4.15
C PRO A 67 -5.41 -4.65 -3.17
N LEU A 68 -5.13 -3.51 -2.55
CA LEU A 68 -6.00 -2.97 -1.49
C LEU A 68 -7.45 -2.72 -1.95
N GLU A 69 -7.64 -2.32 -3.21
CA GLU A 69 -8.97 -2.05 -3.80
C GLU A 69 -9.98 -3.18 -3.62
N ILE A 70 -9.55 -4.44 -3.72
CA ILE A 70 -10.44 -5.61 -3.68
C ILE A 70 -10.67 -6.13 -2.26
N LEU A 71 -10.06 -5.51 -1.25
CA LEU A 71 -10.14 -5.94 0.14
C LEU A 71 -11.18 -5.12 0.90
N PRO A 72 -12.04 -5.75 1.71
CA PRO A 72 -13.03 -5.06 2.52
C PRO A 72 -12.37 -4.51 3.79
N LEU A 73 -11.57 -3.44 3.64
CA LEU A 73 -10.79 -2.84 4.71
C LEU A 73 -11.52 -1.70 5.42
N GLU A 74 -11.20 -1.50 6.69
CA GLU A 74 -11.59 -0.36 7.50
C GLU A 74 -10.40 0.59 7.72
N ALA A 75 -9.22 0.02 7.98
CA ALA A 75 -8.02 0.78 8.25
C ALA A 75 -6.76 0.05 7.77
N ILE A 76 -5.73 0.85 7.53
CA ILE A 76 -4.36 0.42 7.28
C ILE A 76 -3.54 0.89 8.47
N GLU A 77 -3.01 -0.03 9.25
CA GLU A 77 -2.37 0.27 10.53
C GLU A 77 -0.88 -0.05 10.48
N ASN A 78 -0.07 0.83 11.07
CA ASN A 78 1.32 0.53 11.38
C ASN A 78 1.41 0.02 12.82
N PRO A 79 1.62 -1.30 13.04
CA PRO A 79 1.75 -1.85 14.39
C PRO A 79 3.13 -1.61 15.02
N GLY A 80 4.11 -1.16 14.25
CA GLY A 80 5.49 -0.95 14.68
C GLY A 80 5.73 0.43 15.29
N ILE A 81 6.96 0.67 15.71
CA ILE A 81 7.43 1.98 16.21
C ILE A 81 8.11 2.81 15.11
N ASP A 82 8.63 2.15 14.08
CA ASP A 82 9.26 2.79 12.92
C ASP A 82 8.21 3.10 11.83
N PRO A 83 8.47 4.07 10.94
CA PRO A 83 7.56 4.37 9.85
C PRO A 83 7.32 3.18 8.89
N LEU A 84 6.06 2.96 8.56
CA LEU A 84 5.62 2.07 7.48
C LEU A 84 5.59 2.85 6.18
N VAL A 85 6.20 2.30 5.12
CA VAL A 85 6.21 2.89 3.78
C VAL A 85 5.45 2.00 2.82
N LEU A 86 4.36 2.54 2.28
CA LEU A 86 3.58 1.94 1.20
C LEU A 86 3.82 2.71 -0.09
N VAL A 87 4.10 1.99 -1.17
CA VAL A 87 4.22 2.58 -2.50
C VAL A 87 3.17 1.96 -3.40
N SER A 88 2.31 2.80 -3.96
CA SER A 88 1.33 2.35 -4.93
C SER A 88 1.70 2.81 -6.34
N ILE A 89 1.45 1.93 -7.30
CA ILE A 89 1.43 2.28 -8.72
C ILE A 89 0.04 2.03 -9.28
N ARG A 90 -0.45 2.92 -10.13
CA ARG A 90 -1.65 2.67 -10.94
C ARG A 90 -1.44 3.19 -12.35
N ARG A 91 -2.27 2.74 -13.28
CA ARG A 91 -2.26 3.28 -14.65
C ARG A 91 -2.81 4.70 -14.61
N ARG A 92 -2.17 5.62 -15.33
CA ARG A 92 -2.77 6.92 -15.64
C ARG A 92 -4.00 6.68 -16.48
N THR A 93 -5.14 7.23 -16.06
CA THR A 93 -6.28 7.37 -16.94
C THR A 93 -5.93 8.37 -18.03
N PRO A 94 -6.17 8.06 -19.31
CA PRO A 94 -6.05 9.06 -20.37
C PRO A 94 -6.92 10.26 -20.00
N THR A 95 -6.34 11.44 -19.96
CA THR A 95 -7.11 12.68 -19.87
C THR A 95 -7.85 12.80 -21.20
N SER A 96 -9.18 12.59 -21.20
CA SER A 96 -10.04 12.86 -22.36
C SER A 96 -10.09 14.35 -22.67
#